data_AF-A0A6F9BHH2-F1
#
_entry.id   AF-A0A6F9BHH2-F1
#
_cell.length_a   1.000
_cell.length_b   1.000
_cell.length_c   1.000
_cell.angle_alpha   90.00
_cell.angle_beta   90.00
_cell.angle_gamma   90.00
#
_symmetry.space_group_name_H-M   'P 1'
#
loop_
_entity.id
_entity.type
_entity.pdbx_description
1 polymer ?
#
loop_
_entity_poly.entity_id
_entity_poly.type
_entity_poly.pdbx_seq_one_letter_code
_entity_poly.pdbx_strand_id
1 'polypeptide(L)' 'MSLRGPLRRLLRTQLNNTCQSRARSVVVLGAPFSKGQKRRGVEHGPKAIRDAGLIERLSNLGKLPMHDWET' A
#
# COMPACT_ATOMS: atom_id res chain seq x y z
N MET A 1 14.99 25.01 -42.99
CA MET A 1 15.89 24.14 -42.21
C MET A 1 15.39 24.10 -40.78
N SER A 2 14.84 22.98 -40.29
CA SER A 2 14.29 22.85 -38.93
C SER A 2 14.95 21.68 -38.21
N LEU A 3 16.05 21.96 -37.52
CA LEU A 3 16.77 21.00 -36.66
C LEU A 3 16.22 21.10 -35.23
N ARG A 4 14.98 20.62 -35.01
CA ARG A 4 14.38 20.58 -33.65
C ARG A 4 13.74 19.22 -33.30
N GLY A 5 14.30 18.13 -33.83
CA GLY A 5 13.67 16.80 -33.79
C GLY A 5 14.12 15.81 -32.70
N PRO A 6 15.44 15.59 -32.44
CA PRO A 6 15.84 14.43 -31.64
C PRO A 6 16.23 14.74 -30.18
N LEU A 7 16.70 15.96 -29.88
CA LEU A 7 17.21 16.31 -28.54
C LEU A 7 16.12 16.33 -27.45
N ARG A 8 14.88 16.67 -27.79
CA ARG A 8 13.76 16.63 -26.83
C ARG A 8 13.38 15.22 -26.39
N ARG A 9 13.60 14.23 -27.26
CA ARG A 9 13.23 12.83 -26.98
C ARG A 9 14.20 12.19 -26.00
N LEU A 10 15.49 12.52 -26.11
CA LEU A 10 16.53 12.08 -25.18
C LEU A 10 16.37 12.71 -23.78
N LEU A 11 15.93 13.97 -23.69
CA LEU A 11 15.66 14.60 -22.39
C LEU A 11 14.45 13.99 -21.67
N ARG A 12 13.48 13.43 -22.40
CA ARG A 12 12.27 12.83 -21.83
C ARG A 12 12.53 11.46 -21.20
N THR A 13 13.48 10.70 -21.75
CA THR A 13 13.85 9.38 -21.22
C THR A 13 14.64 9.48 -19.91
N GLN A 14 15.40 10.57 -19.71
CA GLN A 14 16.21 10.75 -18.49
C GLN A 14 15.41 11.26 -17.27
N LEU A 15 14.22 11.80 -17.45
CA LEU A 15 13.41 12.33 -16.34
C LEU A 15 12.44 11.31 -15.74
N ASN A 16 12.21 10.17 -16.41
CA ASN A 16 11.28 9.14 -15.92
C ASN A 16 11.91 8.17 -14.90
N ASN A 17 13.20 8.31 -14.63
CA ASN A 17 13.94 7.55 -13.62
C ASN A 17 14.10 8.31 -12.29
N THR A 18 13.34 9.39 -12.08
CA THR A 18 13.20 9.95 -10.74
C THR A 18 12.42 8.96 -9.89
N CYS A 19 13.20 8.12 -9.22
CA CYS A 19 12.99 7.45 -7.96
C CYS A 19 11.82 8.05 -7.16
N GLN A 20 10.58 7.76 -7.55
CA GLN A 20 9.43 7.95 -6.70
C GLN A 20 9.44 6.76 -5.74
N SER A 21 10.27 6.88 -4.71
CA SER A 21 9.86 6.43 -3.38
C SER A 21 8.61 7.23 -3.01
N ARG A 22 7.49 6.91 -3.65
CA ARG A 22 6.19 7.44 -3.30
C ARG A 22 5.97 6.91 -1.90
N ALA A 23 5.93 7.79 -0.90
CA ALA A 23 5.51 7.44 0.45
C ALA A 23 4.16 6.72 0.32
N ARG A 24 4.19 5.39 0.44
CA ARG A 24 3.02 4.53 0.29
C ARG A 24 2.39 4.45 1.67
N SER A 25 1.37 5.26 1.90
CA SER A 25 0.53 5.09 3.09
C SER A 25 -0.29 3.82 2.90
N VAL A 26 -0.39 3.03 3.97
CA VAL A 26 -1.19 1.81 4.02
C VAL A 26 -2.28 2.02 5.04
N VAL A 27 -3.49 1.65 4.66
CA VAL A 27 -4.66 1.65 5.55
C VAL A 27 -5.06 0.21 5.78
N VAL A 28 -5.21 -0.19 7.05
CA VAL A 28 -5.68 -1.53 7.41
C VAL A 28 -7.18 -1.45 7.71
N LEU A 29 -7.96 -2.27 7.02
CA LEU A 29 -9.42 -2.35 7.17
C LEU A 29 -9.79 -3.74 7.69
N GLY A 30 -10.53 -3.77 8.81
CA GLY A 30 -11.18 -4.98 9.28
C GLY A 30 -12.48 -5.22 8.53
N ALA A 31 -12.71 -6.47 8.09
CA ALA A 31 -14.00 -6.89 7.54
C ALA A 31 -14.51 -8.11 8.31
N PRO A 32 -15.06 -7.94 9.52
CA PRO A 32 -15.51 -9.04 10.37
C PRO A 32 -16.82 -9.64 9.87
N PHE A 33 -16.78 -10.35 8.74
CA PHE A 33 -17.96 -10.89 8.06
C PHE A 33 -17.99 -12.42 8.09
N SER A 34 -19.11 -12.99 8.54
CA SER A 34 -19.30 -14.45 8.58
C SER A 34 -20.69 -14.91 8.09
N LYS A 35 -21.37 -14.11 7.26
CA LYS A 35 -22.67 -14.51 6.68
C LYS A 35 -22.54 -15.36 5.40
N GLY A 36 -21.34 -15.53 4.85
CA GLY A 36 -21.10 -16.37 3.66
C GLY A 36 -21.01 -17.87 3.93
N GLN A 37 -20.97 -18.30 5.20
CA GLN A 37 -20.85 -19.71 5.59
C GLN A 37 -21.59 -20.02 6.89
N LYS A 38 -21.86 -21.31 7.15
CA LYS A 38 -22.55 -21.78 8.37
C LYS A 38 -21.69 -21.62 9.63
N ARG A 39 -20.37 -21.80 9.52
CA ARG A 39 -19.45 -21.72 10.67
C ARG A 39 -19.17 -20.26 11.01
N ARG A 40 -19.32 -19.94 12.30
CA ARG A 40 -18.91 -18.66 12.90
C ARG A 40 -17.43 -18.70 13.27
N GLY A 41 -16.90 -17.55 13.68
CA GLY A 41 -15.53 -17.41 14.16
C GLY A 41 -14.67 -16.50 13.29
N VAL A 42 -14.92 -16.45 11.97
CA VAL A 42 -14.15 -15.62 11.02
C VAL A 42 -14.25 -14.13 11.35
N GLU A 43 -15.37 -13.69 11.93
CA GLU A 43 -15.55 -12.32 12.41
C GLU A 43 -14.49 -11.89 13.44
N HIS A 44 -13.89 -12.82 14.19
CA HIS A 44 -12.82 -12.52 15.14
C HIS A 44 -11.43 -12.42 14.47
N GLY A 45 -11.31 -12.87 13.21
CA GLY A 45 -10.06 -12.91 12.47
C GLY A 45 -9.35 -11.56 12.38
N PRO A 46 -10.02 -10.47 11.95
CA PRO A 46 -9.40 -9.15 11.87
C PRO A 46 -8.77 -8.71 13.19
N LYS A 47 -9.46 -8.92 14.33
CA LYS A 47 -8.93 -8.60 15.66
C LYS A 47 -7.74 -9.49 16.02
N ALA A 48 -7.85 -10.80 15.83
CA ALA A 48 -6.76 -11.74 16.12
C ALA A 48 -5.47 -11.44 15.31
N ILE A 49 -5.62 -11.00 14.06
CA ILE A 49 -4.49 -10.59 13.22
C ILE A 49 -3.84 -9.30 13.74
N ARG A 50 -4.64 -8.33 14.20
CA ARG A 50 -4.12 -7.09 14.82
C ARG A 50 -3.40 -7.40 16.12
N ASP A 51 -4.01 -8.20 17.00
CA ASP A 51 -3.44 -8.63 18.28
C ASP A 51 -2.11 -9.39 18.09
N ALA A 52 -1.93 -10.09 16.96
CA ALA A 52 -0.67 -10.76 16.61
C ALA A 52 0.47 -9.81 16.16
N GLY A 53 0.23 -8.50 16.18
CA GLY A 53 1.23 -7.47 15.89
C GLY A 53 1.34 -7.09 14.40
N LEU A 54 0.25 -7.19 13.63
CA LEU A 54 0.26 -6.83 12.20
C LEU A 54 0.78 -5.41 11.96
N ILE A 55 0.26 -4.42 12.68
CA ILE A 55 0.59 -2.99 12.48
C ILE A 55 2.07 -2.73 12.76
N GLU A 56 2.60 -3.29 13.85
CA GLU A 56 4.00 -3.17 14.22
C GLU A 56 4.91 -3.77 13.13
N ARG A 57 4.61 -4.99 12.68
CA ARG A 57 5.39 -5.66 11.63
C ARG A 57 5.37 -4.89 10.31
N LEU A 58 4.21 -4.36 9.90
CA LEU A 58 4.08 -3.55 8.69
C LEU A 58 4.84 -2.23 8.79
N SER A 59 4.81 -1.58 9.96
CA SER A 59 5.59 -0.36 10.20
C SER A 59 7.10 -0.61 10.08
N ASN A 60 7.57 -1.77 10.55
CA ASN A 60 8.98 -2.16 10.55
C ASN A 60 9.51 -2.53 9.15
N LEU A 61 8.67 -3.05 8.25
CA LEU A 61 9.10 -3.51 6.92
C LEU A 61 9.51 -2.38 5.96
N GLY A 62 9.03 -1.15 6.16
CA GLY A 62 9.28 -0.07 5.20
C GLY A 62 9.22 1.35 5.74
N LYS A 63 9.11 1.55 7.07
CA LYS A 63 8.87 2.87 7.68
C LYS A 63 7.70 3.61 7.02
N LEU A 64 6.67 2.85 6.65
CA LEU A 64 5.51 3.37 5.94
C LEU A 64 4.53 3.97 6.96
N PRO A 65 3.92 5.13 6.67
CA PRO A 65 2.86 5.67 7.51
C PRO A 65 1.65 4.73 7.45
N MET A 66 1.31 4.16 8.61
CA MET A 66 0.19 3.24 8.80
C MET A 66 -1.00 3.99 9.38
N HIS A 67 -2.17 3.81 8.79
CA HIS A 67 -3.43 4.27 9.38
C HIS A 67 -4.28 3.05 9.67
N ASP A 68 -4.68 2.92 10.94
CA ASP A 68 -5.55 1.84 11.34
C ASP A 68 -6.99 2.36 11.44
N TRP A 69 -7.91 1.71 10.73
CA TRP A 69 -9.33 2.02 10.80
C TRP A 69 -10.06 0.82 11.40
N GLU A 70 -10.54 0.98 12.63
CA GLU A 70 -11.39 -0.01 13.29
C GLU A 70 -12.82 0.10 12.75
N THR A 71 -13.47 -1.06 12.61
CA THR A 71 -14.84 -1.26 12.11
C THR A 71 -15.64 -2.11 13.09
#